data_AF-D3AUH9-F1
#
_entry.id   AF-D3AUH9-F1
#
_cell.length_a   1.000
_cell.length_b   1.000
_cell.length_c   1.000
_cell.angle_alpha   90.00
_cell.angle_beta   90.00
_cell.angle_gamma   90.00
#
_symmetry.space_group_name_H-M   'P 1'
#
loop_
_entity.id
_entity.type
_entity.pdbx_description
1 polymer ?
#
loop_
_entity_poly.entity_id
_entity_poly.type
_entity_poly.pdbx_seq_one_letter_code
_entity_poly.pdbx_strand_id
1 'polypeptide(L)'
;MLLDGVQKVEFNHAYFISAHIHPYEGGGFKFAPDASYDDGKLSICVMNNRKKRKLIPVLLNSMFGRQSHNKGTRFYTCGEAVVHVDKPMAVHVDGESCFCQNDIQLRCIKKAVRMIV
;
A
#
# COMPACT_ATOMS: atom_id res chain seq x y z
N MET A 1 -11.73 -4.54 -1.03
CA MET A 1 -10.95 -4.14 0.16
C MET A 1 -11.90 -3.54 1.19
N LEU A 2 -11.77 -3.88 2.46
CA LEU A 2 -12.53 -3.32 3.58
C LEU A 2 -11.55 -2.64 4.54
N LEU A 3 -11.78 -1.38 4.85
CA LEU A 3 -10.94 -0.56 5.72
C LEU A 3 -11.66 -0.30 7.04
N ASP A 4 -10.99 -0.58 8.16
CA ASP A 4 -11.48 -0.44 9.53
C ASP A 4 -12.85 -1.13 9.78
N GLY A 5 -13.22 -2.11 8.96
CA GLY A 5 -14.53 -2.77 9.01
C GLY A 5 -15.71 -1.95 8.49
N VAL A 6 -15.51 -0.67 8.14
CA VAL A 6 -16.59 0.27 7.80
C VAL A 6 -16.58 0.64 6.32
N GLN A 7 -15.41 0.94 5.77
CA GLN A 7 -15.30 1.46 4.41
C GLN A 7 -14.95 0.35 3.43
N LYS A 8 -15.95 -0.11 2.67
CA LYS A 8 -15.73 -1.03 1.56
C LYS A 8 -15.31 -0.26 0.30
N VAL A 9 -14.20 -0.64 -0.28
CA VAL A 9 -13.69 -0.10 -1.53
C VAL A 9 -13.43 -1.21 -2.53
N GLU A 10 -14.05 -1.08 -3.70
CA GLU A 10 -13.90 -1.99 -4.82
C GLU A 10 -13.12 -1.31 -5.95
N PHE A 11 -12.23 -2.07 -6.57
CA PHE A 11 -11.38 -1.59 -7.64
C PHE A 11 -11.34 -2.64 -8.74
N ASN A 12 -11.40 -2.18 -9.99
CA ASN A 12 -11.11 -3.01 -11.15
C ASN A 12 -9.78 -2.55 -11.75
N HIS A 13 -9.00 -3.50 -12.30
CA HIS A 13 -7.69 -3.23 -12.92
C HIS A 13 -6.67 -2.62 -11.94
N ALA A 14 -6.59 -3.17 -10.72
CA ALA A 14 -5.52 -2.88 -9.79
C ALA A 14 -4.25 -3.61 -10.25
N TYR A 15 -3.12 -2.89 -10.31
CA TYR A 15 -1.82 -3.48 -10.64
C TYR A 15 -1.11 -3.99 -9.40
N PHE A 16 -1.12 -3.19 -8.33
CA PHE A 16 -0.62 -3.57 -7.03
C PHE A 16 -1.35 -2.80 -5.94
N ILE A 17 -1.30 -3.36 -4.75
CA ILE A 17 -1.73 -2.76 -3.50
C ILE A 17 -0.55 -2.91 -2.55
N SER A 18 -0.15 -1.84 -1.89
CA SER A 18 0.91 -1.89 -0.88
C SER A 18 0.46 -1.14 0.37
N ALA A 19 0.86 -1.65 1.53
CA ALA A 19 0.53 -1.08 2.83
C ALA A 19 1.83 -0.68 3.54
N HIS A 20 1.88 0.54 4.05
CA HIS A 20 3.09 1.17 4.54
C HIS A 20 2.88 1.73 5.94
N ILE A 21 3.84 1.49 6.83
CA ILE A 21 3.95 2.19 8.13
C ILE A 21 4.88 3.41 7.99
N HIS A 22 5.84 3.37 7.07
CA HIS A 22 6.80 4.44 6.84
C HIS A 22 6.68 4.99 5.41
N PRO A 23 7.01 6.27 5.14
CA PRO A 23 6.86 6.83 3.80
C PRO A 23 7.71 6.20 2.70
N TYR A 24 8.77 5.49 3.08
CA TYR A 24 9.83 5.03 2.19
C TYR A 24 9.93 3.51 2.17
N GLU A 25 10.17 2.95 0.99
CA GLU A 25 10.42 1.54 0.74
C GLU A 25 11.73 1.35 -0.06
N GLY A 26 12.42 0.23 0.13
CA GLY A 26 13.40 -0.33 -0.82
C GLY A 26 14.47 0.63 -1.37
N GLY A 27 15.30 1.24 -0.52
CA GLY A 27 16.42 2.08 -0.98
C GLY A 27 16.05 3.53 -1.33
N GLY A 28 14.89 4.01 -0.89
CA GLY A 28 14.54 5.44 -0.92
C GLY A 28 13.29 5.79 -1.74
N PHE A 29 12.50 4.81 -2.18
CA PHE A 29 11.27 5.03 -2.93
C PHE A 29 10.19 5.58 -2.00
N LYS A 30 9.70 6.80 -2.26
CA LYS A 30 8.67 7.43 -1.43
C LYS A 30 7.26 7.03 -1.90
N PHE A 31 6.85 5.81 -1.59
CA PHE A 31 5.55 5.28 -2.01
C PHE A 31 4.36 5.86 -1.24
N ALA A 32 4.51 6.12 0.06
CA ALA A 32 3.42 6.58 0.92
C ALA A 32 3.80 7.89 1.61
N PRO A 33 3.80 9.03 0.89
CA PRO A 33 4.41 10.27 1.37
C PRO A 33 3.82 10.79 2.69
N ASP A 34 2.55 10.47 2.96
CA ASP A 34 1.80 10.90 4.13
C ASP A 34 1.76 9.84 5.26
N ALA A 35 2.53 8.74 5.13
CA ALA A 35 2.62 7.73 6.20
C ALA A 35 3.36 8.28 7.42
N SER A 36 2.86 7.96 8.61
CA SER A 36 3.57 8.24 9.86
C SER A 36 3.81 6.94 10.61
N TYR A 37 5.01 6.77 11.16
CA TYR A 37 5.37 5.56 11.90
C TYR A 37 4.80 5.53 13.33
N ASP A 38 4.27 6.65 13.82
CA ASP A 38 3.84 6.84 15.21
C ASP A 38 2.32 7.07 15.38
N ASP A 39 1.57 7.25 14.29
CA ASP A 39 0.13 7.53 14.33
C ASP A 39 -0.71 6.26 14.59
N GLY A 40 -0.07 5.09 14.47
CA GLY A 40 -0.69 3.80 14.65
C GLY A 40 -1.67 3.44 13.54
N LYS A 41 -1.43 3.91 12.31
CA LYS A 41 -2.21 3.61 11.12
C LYS A 41 -1.32 2.99 10.02
N LEU A 42 -1.97 2.40 9.04
CA LEU A 42 -1.40 1.92 7.79
C LEU A 42 -1.79 2.90 6.68
N SER A 43 -0.83 3.27 5.86
CA SER A 43 -1.05 3.97 4.60
C SER A 43 -1.07 2.98 3.45
N ILE A 44 -2.26 2.79 2.87
CA ILE A 44 -2.47 1.88 1.75
C ILE A 44 -2.43 2.65 0.45
N CYS A 45 -1.52 2.26 -0.43
CA CYS A 45 -1.40 2.73 -1.79
C CYS A 45 -2.03 1.70 -2.73
N VAL A 46 -3.05 2.10 -3.47
CA VAL A 46 -3.69 1.29 -4.51
C VAL A 46 -3.41 1.93 -5.85
N MET A 47 -2.72 1.21 -6.73
CA MET A 47 -2.53 1.67 -8.10
C MET A 47 -3.50 0.97 -9.04
N ASN A 48 -4.50 1.71 -9.51
CA ASN A 48 -5.51 1.22 -10.45
C ASN A 48 -5.50 2.03 -11.75
N ASN A 49 -5.34 1.34 -12.89
CA ASN A 49 -5.44 2.01 -14.19
C ASN A 49 -5.84 1.06 -15.30
N ARG A 50 -6.66 1.54 -16.25
CA ARG A 50 -6.97 0.78 -17.47
C ARG A 50 -5.75 0.65 -18.39
N LYS A 51 -4.79 1.57 -18.33
CA LYS A 51 -3.61 1.59 -19.23
C LYS A 51 -2.30 1.32 -18.48
N LYS A 52 -1.66 0.16 -18.75
CA LYS A 52 -0.35 -0.24 -18.16
C LYS A 52 0.76 0.80 -18.34
N ARG A 53 0.75 1.55 -19.45
CA ARG A 53 1.77 2.59 -19.74
C ARG A 53 1.85 3.70 -18.68
N LYS A 54 0.82 3.90 -17.85
CA LYS A 54 0.84 4.87 -16.77
C LYS A 54 1.56 4.38 -15.49
N LEU A 55 2.05 3.15 -15.47
CA LEU A 55 2.86 2.59 -14.36
C LEU A 55 4.26 3.21 -14.29
N ILE A 56 4.95 3.26 -15.42
CA ILE A 56 6.33 3.76 -15.53
C ILE A 56 6.51 5.17 -14.92
N PRO A 57 5.69 6.18 -15.27
CA PRO A 57 5.85 7.51 -14.68
C PRO A 57 5.54 7.56 -13.18
N VAL A 58 4.65 6.70 -12.65
CA VAL A 58 4.39 6.65 -11.20
C VAL A 58 5.59 6.07 -10.46
N LEU A 59 6.19 4.99 -10.97
CA LEU A 59 7.41 4.41 -10.41
C LEU A 59 8.58 5.39 -10.46
N LEU A 60 8.80 6.05 -11.59
CA LEU A 60 9.85 7.06 -11.72
C LEU A 60 9.63 8.23 -10.75
N ASN A 61 8.40 8.75 -10.64
CA ASN A 61 8.11 9.85 -9.71
C ASN A 61 8.30 9.44 -8.24
N SER A 62 7.97 8.19 -7.88
CA SER A 62 8.25 7.62 -6.54
C SER A 62 9.77 7.59 -6.24
N MET A 63 10.60 7.22 -7.23
CA MET A 63 12.06 7.29 -7.11
C MET A 63 12.58 8.71 -6.90
N PHE A 64 12.01 9.68 -7.62
CA PHE A 64 12.40 11.09 -7.50
C PHE A 64 11.76 11.79 -6.28
N GLY A 65 11.04 11.07 -5.41
CA GLY A 65 10.36 11.62 -4.24
C GLY A 65 9.27 12.65 -4.58
N ARG A 66 8.85 12.73 -5.85
CA ARG A 66 7.84 13.68 -6.31
C ARG A 66 6.47 13.07 -6.13
N GLN A 67 5.62 13.76 -5.38
CA GLN A 67 4.24 13.35 -5.13
C GLN A 67 3.48 13.32 -6.45
N SER A 68 3.33 12.11 -6.99
CA SER A 68 2.58 11.91 -8.22
C SER A 68 1.10 11.81 -7.87
N HIS A 69 0.42 12.95 -7.86
CA HIS A 69 -1.05 13.01 -7.78
C HIS A 69 -1.66 12.58 -9.13
N ASN A 70 -1.23 11.43 -9.63
CA ASN A 70 -1.65 10.86 -10.89
C ASN A 70 -3.02 10.21 -10.69
N LYS A 71 -3.92 10.41 -11.66
CA LYS A 71 -5.30 9.87 -11.68
C LYS A 71 -5.45 8.34 -11.53
N GLY A 72 -4.35 7.59 -11.38
CA GLY A 72 -4.34 6.13 -11.24
C GLY A 72 -3.76 5.61 -9.92
N THR A 73 -3.41 6.49 -8.97
CA THR A 73 -2.95 6.09 -7.64
C THR A 73 -3.90 6.65 -6.60
N ARG A 74 -4.37 5.79 -5.69
CA ARG A 74 -5.25 6.16 -4.59
C ARG A 74 -4.58 5.82 -3.27
N PHE A 75 -4.67 6.72 -2.32
CA PHE A 75 -4.14 6.54 -0.97
C PHE A 75 -5.29 6.44 0.01
N TYR A 76 -5.14 5.53 0.97
CA TYR A 76 -6.07 5.32 2.07
C TYR A 76 -5.28 5.21 3.37
N THR A 77 -5.87 5.64 4.47
CA THR A 77 -5.27 5.50 5.80
C THR A 77 -6.26 4.80 6.71
N CYS A 78 -5.84 3.73 7.38
CA CYS A 78 -6.69 2.88 8.22
C CYS A 78 -5.88 2.20 9.33
N GLY A 79 -6.51 1.75 10.42
CA GLY A 79 -5.87 0.88 11.41
C GLY A 79 -5.85 -0.59 10.99
N GLU A 80 -6.89 -1.02 10.27
CA GLU A 80 -7.05 -2.39 9.77
C GLU A 80 -7.53 -2.40 8.32
N ALA A 81 -7.03 -3.35 7.53
CA ALA A 81 -7.47 -3.58 6.17
C ALA A 81 -7.60 -5.07 5.84
N VAL A 82 -8.70 -5.40 5.17
CA VAL A 82 -8.94 -6.73 4.60
C VAL A 82 -8.99 -6.59 3.09
N VAL A 83 -8.09 -7.29 2.41
CA VAL A 83 -8.00 -7.34 0.95
C VAL A 83 -8.41 -8.73 0.50
N HIS A 84 -9.48 -8.79 -0.28
CA HIS A 84 -9.92 -9.99 -0.98
C HIS A 84 -9.63 -9.82 -2.47
N VAL A 85 -9.09 -10.85 -3.09
CA VAL A 85 -8.84 -10.93 -4.54
C VAL A 85 -9.45 -12.19 -5.13
N ASP A 86 -10.08 -12.05 -6.31
CA ASP A 86 -10.81 -13.14 -6.96
C ASP A 86 -9.93 -14.34 -7.34
N LYS A 87 -8.62 -14.11 -7.51
CA LYS A 87 -7.63 -15.13 -7.84
C LYS A 87 -6.45 -15.00 -6.89
N PRO A 88 -5.79 -16.12 -6.52
CA PRO A 88 -4.59 -16.07 -5.69
C PRO A 88 -3.55 -15.14 -6.31
N MET A 89 -3.09 -14.14 -5.54
CA MET A 89 -2.06 -13.19 -5.97
C MET A 89 -0.83 -13.36 -5.08
N ALA A 90 0.36 -13.23 -5.67
CA ALA A 90 1.61 -13.26 -4.91
C ALA A 90 1.66 -12.09 -3.93
N VAL A 91 1.96 -12.39 -2.67
CA VAL A 91 2.09 -11.41 -1.58
C VAL A 91 3.50 -11.47 -1.03
N HIS A 92 4.04 -10.32 -0.67
CA HIS A 92 5.28 -10.23 0.09
C HIS A 92 5.12 -9.27 1.27
N VAL A 93 5.90 -9.48 2.31
CA VAL A 93 5.97 -8.62 3.50
C VAL A 93 7.44 -8.37 3.80
N ASP A 94 7.86 -7.10 3.82
CA ASP A 94 9.23 -6.66 4.10
C ASP A 94 10.33 -7.39 3.29
N GLY A 95 10.00 -7.81 2.05
CA GLY A 95 10.91 -8.51 1.12
C GLY A 95 10.78 -10.03 1.14
N GLU A 96 10.06 -10.60 2.10
CA GLU A 96 9.82 -12.05 2.21
C GLU A 96 8.53 -12.46 1.52
N SER A 97 8.54 -13.64 0.87
CA SER A 97 7.37 -14.16 0.15
C SER A 97 6.36 -14.78 1.12
N CYS A 98 5.09 -14.39 0.99
CA CYS A 98 3.95 -15.01 1.67
C CYS A 98 3.13 -15.92 0.74
N PHE A 99 3.73 -16.34 -0.39
CA PHE A 99 3.08 -17.13 -1.44
C PHE A 99 1.86 -16.43 -2.04
N CYS A 100 1.06 -17.18 -2.79
CA CYS A 100 -0.17 -16.66 -3.38
C CYS A 100 -1.30 -16.73 -2.36
N GLN A 101 -1.96 -15.61 -2.11
CA GLN A 101 -3.06 -15.49 -1.16
C GLN A 101 -4.29 -14.90 -1.85
N ASN A 102 -5.48 -15.29 -1.39
CA ASN A 102 -6.75 -14.73 -1.81
C ASN A 102 -7.27 -13.69 -0.82
N ASP A 103 -7.08 -13.98 0.47
CA ASP A 103 -7.56 -13.19 1.59
C ASP A 103 -6.36 -12.74 2.42
N ILE A 104 -6.19 -11.42 2.51
CA ILE A 104 -5.07 -10.80 3.22
C ILE A 104 -5.66 -9.85 4.26
N GLN A 105 -5.32 -10.07 5.52
CA GLN A 105 -5.71 -9.19 6.62
C GLN A 105 -4.46 -8.53 7.19
N LEU A 106 -4.52 -7.20 7.29
CA LEU A 106 -3.44 -6.34 7.76
C LEU A 106 -3.96 -5.49 8.91
N ARG A 107 -3.19 -5.37 9.98
CA ARG A 107 -3.55 -4.55 11.13
C ARG A 107 -2.32 -3.89 11.74
N CYS A 108 -2.38 -2.58 11.95
CA CYS A 108 -1.35 -1.87 12.69
C CYS A 108 -1.55 -2.08 14.19
N ILE A 109 -0.52 -2.58 14.87
CA ILE A 109 -0.47 -2.65 16.32
C ILE A 109 0.29 -1.42 16.83
N LYS A 110 -0.44 -0.49 17.45
CA LYS A 110 0.12 0.78 17.89
C LYS A 110 1.24 0.57 18.92
N LYS A 111 2.38 1.24 18.71
CA LYS A 111 3.52 1.27 19.65
C LYS A 111 4.03 -0.13 20.05
N ALA A 112 3.94 -1.10 19.14
CA ALA A 112 4.38 -2.47 19.40
C ALA A 112 5.89 -2.59 19.60
N VAL A 113 6.68 -1.72 18.95
CA VAL A 113 8.15 -1.76 18.96
C VAL A 113 8.70 -0.35 19.24
N ARG A 114 9.80 -0.28 19.98
CA ARG A 114 10.59 0.95 20.19
C ARG A 114 11.86 0.86 19.36
N MET A 115 12.04 1.82 18.46
CA MET A 115 13.23 1.93 17.62
C MET A 115 14.09 3.12 18.07
N ILE A 116 15.40 3.03 17.87
CA ILE A 116 16.30 4.18 17.98
C ILE A 116 16.21 4.93 16.65
N VAL A 117 15.93 6.23 16.70
CA VAL A 117 15.74 7.09 15.53
C VAL A 117 16.86 8.10 15.45
#